data_AF-A0A522CN69-F1
#
_entry.id   AF-A0A522CN69-F1
#
_cell.length_a   1.000
_cell.length_b   1.000
_cell.length_c   1.000
_cell.angle_alpha   90.00
_cell.angle_beta   90.00
_cell.angle_gamma   90.00
#
_symmetry.space_group_name_H-M   'P 1'
#
loop_
_entity.id
_entity.type
_entity.pdbx_description
1 polymer ?
#
loop_
_entity_poly.entity_id
_entity_poly.type
_entity_poly.pdbx_seq_one_letter_code
_entity_poly.pdbx_strand_id
1 'polypeptide(L)'
;MSARPKSCGPCGMCCKVLAVDDLAKPAGTMCGHFRGGCTIYADRPHACRTFECVWLMDPEMPHRFRPDQTKVMLDQDPAGARLIARCDPANPQAWRRQPMYGALKGFAADHWGQGKIVLAVAGRRTWLITPREDVDLGDVPPGADLKITEGPGGAVSVEVTPP
;
A
#
# COMPACT_ATOMS: atom_id res chain seq x y z
N MET A 1 -18.43 6.93 21.68
CA MET A 1 -17.87 6.00 20.67
C MET A 1 -17.93 6.72 19.34
N SER A 2 -16.80 7.23 18.82
CA SER A 2 -16.82 7.91 17.52
C SER A 2 -17.10 6.86 16.45
N ALA A 3 -18.26 6.96 15.78
CA ALA A 3 -18.56 6.12 14.64
C ALA A 3 -17.52 6.42 13.56
N ARG A 4 -16.86 5.37 13.04
CA ARG A 4 -15.91 5.56 11.94
C ARG A 4 -16.64 6.22 10.78
N PRO A 5 -16.10 7.30 10.19
CA PRO A 5 -16.76 8.01 9.10
C PRO A 5 -16.90 7.16 7.83
N LYS A 6 -16.10 6.08 7.73
CA LYS A 6 -16.10 5.15 6.61
C LYS A 6 -16.15 3.71 7.10
N SER A 7 -16.72 2.84 6.27
CA SER A 7 -16.76 1.40 6.49
C SER A 7 -16.30 0.64 5.25
N CYS A 8 -15.82 -0.60 5.44
CA CYS A 8 -15.34 -1.41 4.33
C CYS A 8 -16.42 -1.70 3.29
N GLY A 9 -17.69 -1.84 3.68
CA GLY A 9 -18.74 -2.36 2.80
C GLY A 9 -18.29 -3.66 2.11
N PRO A 10 -18.52 -3.83 0.79
CA PRO A 10 -18.07 -5.02 0.05
C PRO A 10 -16.57 -5.07 -0.28
N CYS A 11 -15.76 -4.08 0.13
CA CYS A 11 -14.35 -4.02 -0.25
C CYS A 11 -13.53 -5.08 0.50
N GLY A 12 -12.84 -5.94 -0.25
CA GLY A 12 -11.96 -6.99 0.26
C GLY A 12 -10.49 -6.82 -0.12
N MET A 13 -10.05 -5.61 -0.51
CA MET A 13 -8.71 -5.46 -1.10
C MET A 13 -7.59 -5.81 -0.13
N CYS A 14 -7.68 -5.42 1.16
CA CYS A 14 -6.70 -5.84 2.18
C CYS A 14 -6.68 -7.37 2.36
N CYS A 15 -7.84 -8.03 2.27
CA CYS A 15 -7.97 -9.49 2.29
C CYS A 15 -7.34 -10.16 1.06
N LYS A 16 -7.00 -9.42 0.01
CA LYS A 16 -6.28 -9.91 -1.17
C LYS A 16 -4.80 -9.55 -1.12
N VAL A 17 -4.45 -8.27 -0.98
CA VAL A 17 -3.07 -7.79 -1.25
C VAL A 17 -2.08 -8.00 -0.10
N LEU A 18 -2.54 -8.13 1.15
CA LEU A 18 -1.67 -8.35 2.31
C LEU A 18 -1.40 -9.82 2.56
N ALA A 19 -0.25 -10.16 3.14
CA ALA A 19 -0.04 -11.48 3.74
C ALA A 19 -0.70 -11.54 5.13
N VAL A 20 -1.08 -12.73 5.58
CA VAL A 20 -1.54 -13.00 6.95
C VAL A 20 -0.93 -14.32 7.41
N ASP A 21 0.13 -14.24 8.21
CA ASP A 21 0.94 -15.39 8.61
C ASP A 21 0.15 -16.40 9.45
N ASP A 22 -0.68 -15.91 10.39
CA ASP A 22 -1.57 -16.74 11.23
C ASP A 22 -2.56 -17.60 10.41
N LEU A 23 -2.81 -17.22 9.15
CA LEU A 23 -3.69 -17.95 8.23
C LEU A 23 -2.91 -18.66 7.11
N ALA A 24 -1.57 -18.66 7.16
CA ALA A 24 -0.69 -19.08 6.07
C ALA A 24 -1.11 -18.47 4.71
N LYS A 25 -1.61 -17.23 4.73
CA LYS A 25 -2.19 -16.57 3.56
C LYS A 25 -1.12 -15.69 2.89
N PRO A 26 -0.61 -16.05 1.69
CA PRO A 26 0.38 -15.22 1.02
C PRO A 26 -0.23 -13.89 0.53
N ALA A 27 0.61 -12.86 0.42
CA ALA A 27 0.24 -11.60 -0.19
C ALA A 27 -0.21 -11.80 -1.65
N GLY A 28 -1.22 -11.05 -2.07
CA GLY A 28 -1.76 -11.12 -3.43
C GLY A 28 -2.81 -12.20 -3.67
N THR A 29 -3.00 -13.13 -2.74
CA THR A 29 -4.04 -14.17 -2.81
C THR A 29 -5.26 -13.77 -1.97
N MET A 30 -6.45 -13.99 -2.53
CA MET A 30 -7.71 -13.74 -1.82
C MET A 30 -7.80 -14.65 -0.59
N CYS A 31 -8.10 -14.06 0.58
CA CYS A 31 -8.31 -14.80 1.81
C CYS A 31 -9.46 -15.81 1.65
N GLY A 32 -9.22 -17.07 2.06
CA GLY A 32 -10.21 -18.13 2.01
C GLY A 32 -11.50 -17.83 2.77
N HIS A 33 -11.44 -16.95 3.77
CA HIS A 33 -12.58 -16.50 4.57
C HIS A 33 -13.33 -15.29 3.99
N PHE A 34 -12.92 -14.73 2.85
CA PHE A 34 -13.61 -13.60 2.26
C PHE A 34 -14.76 -14.07 1.33
N ARG A 35 -16.00 -13.72 1.67
CA ARG A 35 -17.23 -13.98 0.89
C ARG A 35 -18.13 -12.75 0.88
N GLY A 36 -17.65 -11.66 0.29
CA GLY A 36 -18.31 -10.33 0.39
C GLY A 36 -18.14 -9.67 1.76
N GLY A 37 -17.31 -10.27 2.62
CA GLY A 37 -17.03 -9.93 4.00
C GLY A 37 -16.22 -11.07 4.64
N CYS A 38 -15.61 -10.83 5.81
CA CYS A 38 -14.87 -11.89 6.51
C CYS A 38 -15.85 -12.83 7.24
N THR A 39 -15.87 -14.11 6.87
CA THR A 39 -16.76 -15.11 7.49
C THR A 39 -16.37 -15.46 8.93
N ILE A 40 -15.14 -15.17 9.33
CA ILE A 40 -14.62 -15.36 10.69
C ILE A 40 -14.36 -14.01 11.38
N TYR A 41 -15.17 -12.98 11.10
CA TYR A 41 -14.86 -11.62 11.55
C TYR A 41 -14.61 -11.53 13.06
N ALA A 42 -15.41 -12.21 13.88
CA ALA A 42 -15.26 -12.23 15.33
C ALA A 42 -13.97 -12.92 15.81
N ASP A 43 -13.44 -13.86 15.02
CA ASP A 43 -12.28 -14.72 15.30
C ASP A 43 -11.04 -14.35 14.47
N ARG A 44 -11.09 -13.24 13.74
CA ARG A 44 -10.01 -12.82 12.84
C ARG A 44 -8.68 -12.69 13.60
N PRO A 45 -7.54 -13.06 12.98
CA PRO A 45 -6.23 -12.97 13.65
C PRO A 45 -5.87 -11.54 14.05
N HIS A 46 -4.91 -11.39 14.96
CA HIS A 46 -4.51 -10.09 15.50
C HIS A 46 -4.17 -9.09 14.39
N ALA A 47 -3.37 -9.48 13.41
CA ALA A 47 -3.01 -8.64 12.26
C ALA A 47 -4.23 -8.10 11.50
N CYS A 48 -5.30 -8.90 11.35
CA CYS A 48 -6.53 -8.45 10.71
C CYS A 48 -7.39 -7.54 11.62
N ARG A 49 -7.24 -7.61 12.95
CA ARG A 49 -7.97 -6.76 13.90
C ARG A 49 -7.39 -5.36 14.00
N THR A 50 -6.07 -5.27 13.95
CA THR A 50 -5.33 -4.02 14.20
C THR A 50 -5.00 -3.25 12.93
N PHE A 51 -5.27 -3.82 11.75
CA PHE A 51 -4.99 -3.18 10.48
C PHE A 51 -6.15 -2.29 10.01
N GLU A 52 -5.80 -1.10 9.54
CA GLU A 52 -6.69 -0.19 8.82
C GLU A 52 -5.96 0.39 7.60
N CYS A 53 -6.63 0.45 6.44
CA CYS A 53 -6.04 1.09 5.27
C CYS A 53 -6.21 2.61 5.35
N VAL A 54 -5.35 3.36 4.65
CA VAL A 54 -5.36 4.83 4.65
C VAL A 54 -6.72 5.38 4.25
N TRP A 55 -7.44 4.75 3.31
CA TRP A 55 -8.78 5.21 2.92
C TRP A 55 -9.80 5.19 4.09
N LEU A 56 -9.69 4.23 5.00
CA LEU A 56 -10.51 4.17 6.22
C LEU A 56 -10.04 5.16 7.27
N MET A 57 -8.71 5.33 7.42
CA MET A 57 -8.10 6.18 8.43
C MET A 57 -8.30 7.68 8.15
N ASP A 58 -8.24 8.08 6.88
CA ASP A 58 -8.40 9.46 6.43
C ASP A 58 -9.87 9.75 6.10
N PRO A 59 -10.62 10.53 6.90
CA PRO A 59 -12.03 10.84 6.63
C PRO A 59 -12.24 11.68 5.36
N GLU A 60 -11.26 12.51 4.99
CA GLU A 60 -11.33 13.47 3.89
C GLU A 60 -11.00 12.84 2.52
N MET A 61 -10.32 11.69 2.51
CA MET A 61 -10.00 11.00 1.27
C MET A 61 -11.28 10.64 0.47
N PRO A 62 -11.44 11.10 -0.78
CA PRO A 62 -12.68 10.86 -1.53
C PRO A 62 -13.01 9.38 -1.76
N HIS A 63 -14.30 9.05 -1.87
CA HIS A 63 -14.75 7.66 -2.11
C HIS A 63 -14.16 7.03 -3.38
N ARG A 64 -13.83 7.84 -4.41
CA ARG A 64 -13.17 7.36 -5.65
C ARG A 64 -11.79 6.71 -5.43
N PHE A 65 -11.17 6.90 -4.26
CA PHE A 65 -9.93 6.24 -3.87
C PHE A 65 -10.15 4.91 -3.13
N ARG A 66 -11.41 4.49 -2.93
CA ARG A 66 -11.71 3.23 -2.24
C ARG A 66 -11.04 2.06 -2.98
N PRO A 67 -10.35 1.13 -2.27
CA PRO A 67 -9.41 0.22 -2.94
C PRO A 67 -10.01 -0.71 -3.99
N ASP A 68 -11.27 -1.12 -3.84
CA ASP A 68 -11.97 -1.96 -4.82
C ASP A 68 -12.27 -1.22 -6.14
N GLN A 69 -12.34 0.11 -6.13
CA GLN A 69 -12.48 0.95 -7.32
C GLN A 69 -11.15 1.17 -8.04
N THR A 70 -10.09 1.47 -7.29
CA THR A 70 -8.77 1.82 -7.85
C THR A 70 -7.91 0.61 -8.19
N LYS A 71 -8.19 -0.54 -7.57
CA LYS A 71 -7.30 -1.71 -7.53
C LYS A 71 -5.99 -1.47 -6.77
N VAL A 72 -5.99 -0.45 -5.89
CA VAL A 72 -4.84 -0.03 -5.09
C VAL A 72 -5.30 0.20 -3.64
N MET A 73 -4.67 -0.50 -2.71
CA MET A 73 -4.86 -0.30 -1.27
C MET A 73 -3.65 0.45 -0.73
N LEU A 74 -3.91 1.60 -0.10
CA LEU A 74 -2.88 2.41 0.56
C LEU A 74 -2.75 2.00 2.03
N ASP A 75 -1.54 1.70 2.47
CA ASP A 75 -1.17 1.56 3.87
C ASP A 75 0.11 2.32 4.19
N GLN A 76 0.48 2.34 5.47
CA GLN A 76 1.69 2.99 5.97
C GLN A 76 2.44 2.04 6.89
N ASP A 77 3.77 2.20 6.97
CA ASP A 77 4.54 1.53 8.00
C ASP A 77 4.25 2.14 9.39
N PRO A 78 4.57 1.42 10.49
CA PRO A 78 4.28 1.92 11.84
C PRO A 78 4.91 3.28 12.17
N ALA A 79 6.03 3.62 11.54
CA ALA A 79 6.71 4.90 11.70
C ALA A 79 6.06 6.04 10.88
N GLY A 80 5.15 5.74 9.94
CA GLY A 80 4.57 6.72 9.03
C GLY A 80 5.57 7.32 8.04
N ALA A 81 6.71 6.66 7.85
CA ALA A 81 7.78 7.08 6.95
C ALA A 81 7.56 6.58 5.52
N ARG A 82 6.78 5.51 5.33
CA ARG A 82 6.50 4.90 4.03
C ARG A 82 5.00 4.92 3.77
N LEU A 83 4.57 5.60 2.71
CA LEU A 83 3.25 5.38 2.12
C LEU A 83 3.37 4.28 1.07
N ILE A 84 2.58 3.22 1.19
CA ILE A 84 2.70 2.05 0.33
C ILE A 84 1.39 1.84 -0.44
N ALA A 85 1.46 1.89 -1.77
CA ALA A 85 0.40 1.58 -2.71
C ALA A 85 0.46 0.10 -3.11
N ARG A 86 -0.27 -0.73 -2.36
CA ARG A 86 -0.40 -2.17 -2.64
C ARG A 86 -1.42 -2.42 -3.73
N CYS A 87 -0.93 -2.77 -4.90
CA CYS A 87 -1.73 -3.07 -6.07
C CYS A 87 -2.26 -4.49 -6.05
N ASP A 88 -3.46 -4.68 -6.60
CA ASP A 88 -3.94 -6.00 -6.97
C ASP A 88 -2.94 -6.65 -7.95
N PRO A 89 -2.46 -7.88 -7.72
CA PRO A 89 -1.57 -8.56 -8.66
C PRO A 89 -2.13 -8.73 -10.07
N ALA A 90 -3.47 -8.76 -10.23
CA ALA A 90 -4.10 -8.78 -11.56
C ALA A 90 -4.04 -7.40 -12.26
N ASN A 91 -3.66 -6.34 -11.55
CA ASN A 91 -3.49 -4.98 -12.05
C ASN A 91 -2.22 -4.36 -11.43
N PRO A 92 -1.01 -4.89 -11.71
CA PRO A 92 0.20 -4.57 -10.95
C PRO A 92 0.63 -3.10 -11.06
N GLN A 93 0.20 -2.40 -12.12
CA GLN A 93 0.48 -0.99 -12.35
C GLN A 93 -0.76 -0.09 -12.15
N ALA A 94 -1.79 -0.55 -11.44
CA ALA A 94 -2.99 0.25 -11.17
C ALA A 94 -2.67 1.61 -10.50
N TRP A 95 -1.58 1.68 -9.74
CA TRP A 95 -1.07 2.91 -9.11
C TRP A 95 -0.75 4.02 -10.12
N ARG A 96 -0.46 3.69 -11.39
CA ARG A 96 -0.21 4.67 -12.46
C ARG A 96 -1.50 5.30 -13.03
N ARG A 97 -2.68 4.80 -12.66
CA ARG A 97 -3.96 5.32 -13.16
C ARG A 97 -4.37 6.55 -12.35
N GLN A 98 -4.94 7.56 -13.02
CA GLN A 98 -5.57 8.68 -12.31
C GLN A 98 -6.88 8.23 -11.64
N PRO A 99 -7.25 8.81 -10.49
CA PRO A 99 -6.56 9.89 -9.76
C PRO A 99 -5.45 9.42 -8.81
N MET A 100 -5.17 8.11 -8.73
CA MET A 100 -4.20 7.54 -7.79
C MET A 100 -2.78 8.06 -8.06
N TYR A 101 -2.34 8.04 -9.31
CA TYR A 101 -0.99 8.48 -9.65
C TYR A 101 -0.72 9.94 -9.24
N GLY A 102 -1.65 10.85 -9.53
CA GLY A 102 -1.53 12.25 -9.11
C GLY A 102 -1.44 12.40 -7.58
N ALA A 103 -2.23 11.64 -6.82
CA ALA A 103 -2.18 11.66 -5.36
C ALA A 103 -0.84 11.14 -4.81
N LEU A 104 -0.31 10.04 -5.38
CA LEU A 104 0.98 9.48 -4.98
C LEU A 104 2.14 10.43 -5.30
N LYS A 105 2.14 11.06 -6.47
CA LYS A 105 3.14 12.06 -6.85
C LYS A 105 3.05 13.34 -6.00
N GLY A 106 1.83 13.78 -5.68
CA GLY A 106 1.61 14.90 -4.75
C GLY A 106 2.19 14.61 -3.37
N PHE A 107 1.84 13.45 -2.79
CA PHE A 107 2.40 13.03 -1.51
C PHE A 107 3.93 12.93 -1.54
N ALA A 108 4.49 12.34 -2.60
CA ALA A 108 5.94 12.27 -2.77
C ALA A 108 6.56 13.68 -2.80
N ALA A 109 6.01 14.60 -3.58
CA ALA A 109 6.50 15.98 -3.68
C ALA A 109 6.45 16.72 -2.33
N ASP A 110 5.34 16.61 -1.61
CA ASP A 110 5.11 17.35 -0.37
C ASP A 110 5.97 16.85 0.80
N HIS A 111 6.35 15.56 0.79
CA HIS A 111 7.01 14.92 1.93
C HIS A 111 8.42 14.39 1.67
N TRP A 112 8.96 14.50 0.45
CA TRP A 112 10.29 13.98 0.11
C TRP A 112 11.39 14.51 1.03
N GLY A 113 11.46 15.83 1.22
CA GLY A 113 12.45 16.48 2.08
C GLY A 113 12.30 16.19 3.58
N GLN A 114 11.19 15.52 3.97
CA GLN A 114 10.92 15.10 5.34
C GLN A 114 11.35 13.64 5.59
N GLY A 115 11.99 13.01 4.60
CA GLY A 115 12.41 11.61 4.68
C GLY A 115 11.29 10.60 4.48
N LYS A 116 10.08 11.03 4.05
CA LYS A 116 9.00 10.11 3.71
C LYS A 116 9.07 9.70 2.26
N ILE A 117 8.77 8.44 2.01
CA ILE A 117 8.84 7.85 0.67
C ILE A 117 7.51 7.21 0.29
N VAL A 118 7.29 7.09 -1.02
CA VAL A 118 6.13 6.44 -1.59
C VAL A 118 6.59 5.21 -2.36
N LEU A 119 6.04 4.06 -2.01
CA LEU A 119 6.28 2.80 -2.73
C LEU A 119 5.00 2.36 -3.41
N ALA A 120 5.10 1.80 -4.61
CA ALA A 120 4.06 0.94 -5.17
C ALA A 120 4.54 -0.51 -5.17
N VAL A 121 3.67 -1.44 -4.76
CA VAL A 121 4.01 -2.87 -4.69
C VAL A 121 2.91 -3.72 -5.31
N ALA A 122 3.29 -4.75 -6.07
CA ALA A 122 2.41 -5.77 -6.59
C ALA A 122 3.06 -7.15 -6.34
N GLY A 123 2.69 -7.81 -5.24
CA GLY A 123 3.47 -8.95 -4.75
C GLY A 123 4.86 -8.49 -4.32
N ARG A 124 5.92 -9.02 -4.96
CA ARG A 124 7.31 -8.59 -4.72
C ARG A 124 7.77 -7.46 -5.66
N ARG A 125 7.07 -7.23 -6.76
CA ARG A 125 7.46 -6.17 -7.71
C ARG A 125 7.24 -4.82 -7.05
N THR A 126 8.28 -4.00 -6.97
CA THR A 126 8.29 -2.75 -6.22
C THR A 126 8.78 -1.60 -7.08
N TRP A 127 8.14 -0.45 -6.94
CA TRP A 127 8.56 0.83 -7.52
C TRP A 127 8.69 1.88 -6.42
N LEU A 128 9.74 2.68 -6.46
CA LEU A 128 9.85 3.91 -5.68
C LEU A 128 9.26 5.05 -6.49
N ILE A 129 8.29 5.76 -5.92
CA ILE A 129 7.68 6.93 -6.52
C ILE A 129 8.31 8.16 -5.87
N THR A 130 9.12 8.87 -6.64
CA THR A 130 9.80 10.12 -6.20
C THR A 130 9.00 11.33 -6.71
N PRO A 131 9.36 12.57 -6.35
CA PRO A 131 8.75 13.75 -6.95
C PRO A 131 8.97 13.84 -8.46
N ARG A 132 10.12 13.39 -8.97
CA ARG A 132 10.54 13.62 -10.38
C ARG A 132 10.30 12.41 -11.26
N GLU A 133 10.66 11.23 -10.78
CA GLU A 133 10.64 9.99 -11.54
C GLU A 133 10.05 8.83 -10.73
N ASP A 134 9.70 7.75 -11.43
CA ASP A 134 9.33 6.48 -10.80
C ASP A 134 10.45 5.49 -11.07
N VAL A 135 11.09 4.98 -10.02
CA VAL A 135 12.21 4.03 -10.13
C VAL A 135 11.69 2.63 -9.95
N ASP A 136 11.92 1.76 -10.94
CA ASP A 136 11.57 0.35 -10.86
C ASP A 136 12.67 -0.42 -10.10
N LEU A 137 12.32 -0.92 -8.91
CA LEU A 137 13.26 -1.64 -8.04
C LEU A 137 13.29 -3.14 -8.33
N GLY A 138 12.44 -3.62 -9.23
CA GLY A 138 12.32 -5.03 -9.49
C GLY A 138 11.66 -5.80 -8.34
N ASP A 139 12.09 -7.03 -8.14
CA ASP A 139 11.61 -7.89 -7.07
C ASP A 139 12.35 -7.55 -5.76
N VAL A 140 11.62 -7.00 -4.79
CA VAL A 140 12.16 -6.65 -3.47
C VAL A 140 11.66 -7.67 -2.44
N PRO A 141 12.56 -8.37 -1.72
CA PRO A 141 12.16 -9.30 -0.67
C PRO A 141 11.41 -8.60 0.48
N PRO A 142 10.46 -9.29 1.15
CA PRO A 142 9.90 -8.80 2.40
C PRO A 142 11.01 -8.54 3.42
N GLY A 143 10.94 -7.40 4.12
CA GLY A 143 11.93 -7.01 5.13
C GLY A 143 13.21 -6.39 4.58
N ALA A 144 13.38 -6.28 3.25
CA ALA A 144 14.56 -5.64 2.68
C ALA A 144 14.65 -4.15 3.06
N ASP A 145 15.88 -3.70 3.31
CA ASP A 145 16.21 -2.30 3.55
C ASP A 145 16.44 -1.57 2.22
N LEU A 146 15.88 -0.36 2.14
CA LEU A 146 16.00 0.51 0.99
C LEU A 146 16.82 1.74 1.38
N LYS A 147 18.03 1.85 0.82
CA LYS A 147 18.86 3.04 0.96
C LYS A 147 18.71 3.90 -0.28
N ILE A 148 18.10 5.07 -0.11
CA ILE A 148 17.78 6.00 -1.19
C ILE A 148 18.80 7.13 -1.14
N THR A 149 19.46 7.40 -2.27
CA THR A 149 20.42 8.49 -2.41
C THR A 149 19.98 9.43 -3.52
N GLU A 150 19.95 10.73 -3.23
CA GLU A 150 19.69 11.76 -4.23
C GLU A 150 21.03 12.31 -4.75
N GLY A 151 21.25 12.14 -6.05
CA GLY A 151 22.42 12.62 -6.76
C GLY A 151 22.24 14.04 -7.33
N PRO A 152 23.29 14.57 -7.98
CA PRO A 152 23.23 15.86 -8.66
C PRO A 152 22.06 15.93 -9.66
N GLY A 153 21.35 17.06 -9.70
CA GLY A 153 20.20 17.23 -10.59
C GLY A 153 18.95 16.46 -10.15
N GLY A 154 18.92 15.90 -8.94
CA GLY A 154 17.77 15.19 -8.37
C GLY A 154 17.54 13.81 -8.97
N ALA A 155 18.58 13.20 -9.55
CA ALA A 155 18.56 11.80 -9.96
C ALA A 155 18.55 10.91 -8.71
N VAL A 156 17.69 9.90 -8.68
CA VAL A 156 17.56 9.03 -7.50
C VAL A 156 18.17 7.66 -7.77
N SER A 157 19.03 7.20 -6.87
CA SER A 157 19.52 5.82 -6.84
C SER A 157 19.04 5.10 -5.59
N VAL A 158 18.76 3.80 -5.73
CA VAL A 158 18.23 2.97 -4.65
C VAL A 158 19.05 1.71 -4.53
N GLU A 159 19.57 1.45 -3.35
CA GLU A 159 20.25 0.20 -3.00
C GLU A 159 19.30 -0.63 -2.14
N VAL A 160 19.06 -1.88 -2.56
CA VAL A 160 18.18 -2.84 -1.88
C VAL A 160 19.04 -3.86 -1.16
N THR A 161 18.98 -3.88 0.17
CA THR A 161 19.70 -4.85 1.00
C THR A 161 18.71 -5.88 1.54
N PRO A 162 18.88 -7.19 1.28
CA PRO A 162 18.02 -8.23 1.87
C PRO A 162 18.05 -8.21 3.41
N PRO A 163 16.98 -8.69 4.09
CA PRO A 163 16.94 -8.82 5.54
C PRO A 163 17.97 -9.81 6.10
#